data_AF-A0A1L5L2J2-F1
#
_entry.id   AF-A0A1L5L2J2-F1
#
_cell.length_a   1.000
_cell.length_b   1.000
_cell.length_c   1.000
_cell.angle_alpha   90.00
_cell.angle_beta   90.00
_cell.angle_gamma   90.00
#
_symmetry.space_group_name_H-M   'P 1'
#
loop_
_entity.id
_entity.type
_entity.pdbx_description
1 polymer ?
#
loop_
_entity_poly.entity_id
_entity_poly.type
_entity_poly.pdbx_seq_one_letter_code
_entity_poly.pdbx_strand_id
1 'polypeptide(L)' 'MQFITIDSIDDERVAAYTNLTEIQLRNRLEPERGLFIAESPKVIDRALAAGREPIS' A
#
# COMPACT_ATOMS: atom_id res chain seq x y z
N MET A 1 -15.90 7.48 10.02
CA MET A 1 -14.61 6.78 9.99
C MET A 1 -14.78 5.49 10.75
N GLN A 2 -14.65 4.35 10.08
CA GLN A 2 -14.84 3.03 10.69
C GLN A 2 -13.46 2.40 10.91
N PHE A 3 -13.23 1.90 12.12
CA PHE A 3 -12.01 1.17 12.44
C PHE A 3 -12.28 -0.33 12.30
N ILE A 4 -11.38 -1.03 11.64
CA ILE A 4 -11.39 -2.48 11.50
C ILE A 4 -10.13 -2.98 12.21
N THR A 5 -10.30 -3.77 13.27
CA THR A 5 -9.18 -4.41 13.96
C THR A 5 -8.73 -5.64 13.18
N ILE A 6 -7.41 -5.80 13.04
CA ILE A 6 -6.76 -6.98 12.46
C ILE A 6 -5.90 -7.59 13.58
N ASP A 7 -6.13 -8.86 13.89
CA ASP A 7 -5.46 -9.54 15.00
C ASP A 7 -4.32 -10.47 14.55
N SER A 8 -4.17 -10.71 13.23
CA SER A 8 -3.13 -11.57 12.66
C SER A 8 -2.55 -11.01 11.36
N ILE A 9 -1.24 -11.25 11.17
CA ILE A 9 -0.53 -10.93 9.92
C ILE A 9 -0.90 -11.86 8.76
N ASP A 10 -1.52 -13.01 9.08
CA ASP A 10 -1.98 -14.00 8.10
C ASP A 10 -3.36 -13.64 7.51
N ASP A 11 -3.95 -12.52 7.92
CA ASP A 11 -5.22 -12.04 7.37
C ASP A 11 -5.04 -11.65 5.89
N GLU A 12 -5.83 -12.25 5.01
CA GLU A 12 -5.74 -12.03 3.57
C GLU A 12 -5.90 -10.56 3.17
N ARG A 13 -6.65 -9.77 3.97
CA ARG A 13 -6.84 -8.34 3.74
C ARG A 13 -5.54 -7.53 3.84
N VAL A 14 -4.53 -8.04 4.56
CA VAL A 14 -3.23 -7.39 4.73
C VAL A 14 -2.09 -8.11 4.00
N ALA A 15 -2.40 -9.11 3.17
CA ALA A 15 -1.40 -9.88 2.43
C ALA A 15 -0.49 -9.01 1.55
N ALA A 16 -0.99 -7.88 1.02
CA ALA A 16 -0.20 -6.96 0.23
C ALA A 16 0.93 -6.26 1.03
N TYR A 17 0.79 -6.14 2.34
CA TYR A 17 1.79 -5.52 3.23
C TYR A 17 2.78 -6.55 3.79
N THR A 18 2.38 -7.82 3.90
CA THR A 18 3.17 -8.88 4.55
C THR A 18 3.87 -9.81 3.57
N ASN A 19 3.27 -10.06 2.39
CA ASN A 19 3.73 -11.09 1.46
C ASN A 19 4.42 -10.54 0.19
N LEU A 20 4.33 -9.24 -0.08
CA LEU A 20 4.91 -8.63 -1.28
C LEU A 20 6.12 -7.78 -0.95
N THR A 21 7.20 -7.98 -1.71
CA THR A 21 8.35 -7.08 -1.72
C THR A 21 8.07 -5.82 -2.54
N GLU A 22 8.84 -4.76 -2.30
CA GLU A 22 8.72 -3.51 -3.04
C GLU A 22 8.92 -3.68 -4.55
N ILE A 23 9.77 -4.63 -4.97
CA ILE A 23 9.97 -4.96 -6.38
C ILE A 23 8.70 -5.57 -6.99
N GLN A 24 8.00 -6.43 -6.24
CA GLN A 24 6.74 -7.04 -6.69
C GLN A 24 5.61 -6.00 -6.76
N LEU A 25 5.53 -5.12 -5.76
CA LEU A 25 4.52 -4.04 -5.73
C LEU A 25 4.64 -3.10 -6.92
N ARG A 26 5.86 -2.71 -7.31
CA ARG A 26 6.11 -1.76 -8.39
C ARG A 26 5.74 -2.25 -9.79
N ASN A 27 5.31 -3.51 -9.94
CA ASN A 27 4.92 -4.17 -11.18
C ASN A 27 5.83 -3.81 -12.38
N ARG A 28 6.97 -4.51 -12.50
CA ARG A 28 8.00 -4.21 -13.52
C ARG A 28 7.48 -4.23 -14.97
N LEU A 29 6.45 -5.04 -15.25
CA LEU A 29 5.92 -5.22 -16.59
C LEU A 29 4.87 -4.15 -16.96
N GLU A 30 4.06 -3.73 -16.00
CA GLU A 30 3.05 -2.67 -16.14
C GLU A 30 3.28 -1.59 -15.06
N PRO A 31 4.28 -0.71 -15.21
CA PRO A 31 4.66 0.26 -14.18
C PRO A 31 3.53 1.23 -13.80
N GLU A 32 2.64 1.53 -14.74
CA GLU A 32 1.45 2.37 -14.53
C GLU A 32 0.44 1.73 -13.55
N ARG A 33 0.54 0.42 -13.33
CA ARG A 33 -0.25 -0.32 -12.33
C ARG A 33 0.55 -0.62 -11.06
N GLY A 34 1.78 -0.11 -10.96
CA GLY A 34 2.65 -0.31 -9.82
C GLY A 34 2.10 0.36 -8.56
N LEU A 35 2.24 -0.34 -7.44
CA LEU A 35 1.89 0.12 -6.11
C LEU A 35 3.16 0.36 -5.27
N PHE A 36 3.00 1.11 -4.19
CA PHE A 36 3.99 1.27 -3.13
C PHE A 36 3.27 1.49 -1.81
N ILE A 37 3.96 1.23 -0.69
CA ILE A 37 3.41 1.45 0.66
C ILE A 37 3.92 2.81 1.16
N ALA A 38 3.01 3.63 1.69
CA ALA A 38 3.32 4.93 2.30
C ALA A 38 3.07 4.87 3.81
N GLU A 39 4.13 4.83 4.62
CA GLU A 39 4.01 4.63 6.08
C GLU A 39 4.07 5.92 6.90
N SER A 40 4.99 6.83 6.55
CA SER A 40 5.17 8.06 7.34
C SER A 40 4.19 9.14 6.91
N PRO A 41 3.71 10.00 7.85
CA PRO A 41 2.84 11.13 7.51
C PRO A 41 3.39 11.98 6.37
N LYS A 42 4.70 12.26 6.38
CA LYS A 42 5.38 13.00 5.32
C LYS A 42 5.26 12.35 3.95
N VAL A 43 5.37 11.02 3.86
CA VAL A 43 5.29 10.30 2.58
C VAL A 43 3.85 10.23 2.10
N ILE A 44 2.91 10.00 3.02
CA ILE A 44 1.47 10.00 2.72
C ILE A 44 1.05 11.36 2.14
N ASP A 45 1.42 12.47 2.81
CA ASP A 45 1.12 13.83 2.33
C ASP A 45 1.69 14.07 0.93
N ARG A 46 2.89 13.58 0.65
CA ARG A 46 3.54 13.71 -0.66
C ARG A 46 2.84 12.88 -1.73
N ALA A 47 2.39 11.67 -1.41
CA ALA A 47 1.65 10.82 -2.33
C ALA A 47 0.31 11.46 -2.71
N LEU A 48 -0.44 11.96 -1.72
CA LEU A 48 -1.70 12.65 -1.94
C LEU A 48 -1.50 13.93 -2.78
N ALA A 49 -0.49 14.74 -2.45
CA ALA A 49 -0.17 15.95 -3.22
C ALA A 49 0.23 15.65 -4.68
N ALA A 50 0.77 14.45 -4.94
CA ALA A 50 1.10 13.97 -6.28
C ALA A 50 -0.09 13.31 -7.01
N GLY A 51 -1.30 13.35 -6.44
CA GLY A 51 -2.50 12.78 -7.04
C GLY A 51 -2.55 11.24 -7.00
N ARG A 52 -1.85 10.61 -6.05
CA ARG A 52 -1.99 9.16 -5.83
C ARG A 52 -3.23 8.86 -5.01
N GLU A 53 -3.91 7.76 -5.34
CA GLU A 53 -5.12 7.33 -4.67
C GLU A 53 -4.80 6.16 -3.72
N PRO A 54 -5.19 6.26 -2.42
CA PRO A 54 -5.15 5.13 -1.51
C PRO A 54 -6.13 4.04 -1.93
N ILE A 55 -5.71 2.77 -1.81
CA ILE A 55 -6.54 1.60 -2.17
C ILE A 55 -7.06 0.82 -0.96
N SER A 56 -6.67 1.24 0.26
CA SER A 56 -6.92 0.57 1.54
C SER A 56 -7.11 1.56 2.66
#